data_AF-A0A1J4SDT2-F1
#
_entry.id   AF-A0A1J4SDT2-F1
#
_cell.length_a   1.000
_cell.length_b   1.000
_cell.length_c   1.000
_cell.angle_alpha   90.00
_cell.angle_beta   90.00
_cell.angle_gamma   90.00
#
_symmetry.space_group_name_H-M   'P 1'
#
loop_
_entity.id
_entity.type
_entity.pdbx_description
1 polymer ?
#
loop_
_entity_poly.entity_id
_entity_poly.type
_entity_poly.pdbx_seq_one_letter_code
_entity_poly.pdbx_strand_id
1 'polypeptide(L)'
;MHNVNSSKKTDIDTKIKGAEAYHSHGLYQESLEIYEQILSIVPKEDPARQKNIREIIALIKKEIKDLEQDDPALSSQDISQIKATWAGEENVSGILDSASAFKELGLFKEAIEEYTKLFKHDYPQAKIIPDLAECLFKIHSPSRVIDQIEKIIHENDLSDQEKAEIKFAFGMEMEKQDYKDLAFEFYESVKAIDPEFEGIQTQIDLIQRDRSYDSKYSYLLESNMVNAGQLQNVLAQSKQANRSVEYILMENLRIDKAEIGKSLSLFYKVPFKTFDPEIPIPYELLAKLKKTFLLQNNWVPLGWEMTTRAVDILIDDPTDLMKTDNITTLIKTKKSTLTLELKRI
;
A
#
# COMPACT_ATOMS: atom_id res chain seq x y z
N MET A 1 21.61 -30.69 10.00
CA MET A 1 22.15 -29.63 9.12
C MET A 1 21.48 -29.54 7.74
N HIS A 2 20.83 -30.59 7.20
CA HIS A 2 20.15 -30.50 5.89
C HIS A 2 18.88 -29.63 5.83
N ASN A 3 18.18 -29.43 6.94
CA ASN A 3 16.87 -28.74 6.95
C ASN A 3 16.98 -27.21 6.83
N VAL A 4 18.08 -26.61 7.31
CA VAL A 4 18.30 -25.14 7.30
C VAL A 4 18.67 -24.64 5.89
N ASN A 5 19.45 -25.42 5.14
CA ASN A 5 19.83 -25.06 3.76
C ASN A 5 18.64 -25.17 2.78
N SER A 6 17.71 -26.10 3.03
CA SER A 6 16.48 -26.22 2.24
C SER A 6 15.59 -24.99 2.44
N SER A 7 15.35 -24.58 3.69
CA SER A 7 14.53 -23.41 4.01
C SER A 7 15.11 -22.10 3.46
N LYS A 8 16.42 -21.89 3.56
CA LYS A 8 17.09 -20.71 2.98
C LYS A 8 17.00 -20.67 1.45
N LYS A 9 17.08 -21.83 0.79
CA LYS A 9 16.97 -21.91 -0.67
C LYS A 9 15.57 -21.50 -1.15
N THR A 10 14.53 -21.97 -0.46
CA THR A 10 13.13 -21.61 -0.76
C THR A 10 12.81 -20.14 -0.49
N ASP A 11 13.43 -19.54 0.52
CA ASP A 11 13.31 -18.10 0.81
C ASP A 11 13.91 -17.24 -0.31
N ILE A 12 15.12 -17.59 -0.78
CA ILE A 12 15.76 -16.88 -1.91
C ILE A 12 14.92 -17.01 -3.19
N ASP A 13 14.38 -18.20 -3.49
CA ASP A 13 13.56 -18.43 -4.69
C ASP A 13 12.26 -17.59 -4.66
N THR A 14 11.65 -17.41 -3.49
CA THR A 14 10.47 -16.55 -3.33
C THR A 14 10.82 -15.08 -3.56
N LYS A 15 11.95 -14.61 -3.01
CA LYS A 15 12.42 -13.23 -3.20
C LYS A 15 12.75 -12.93 -4.67
N ILE A 16 13.33 -13.89 -5.40
CA ILE A 16 13.60 -13.74 -6.83
C ILE A 16 12.30 -13.50 -7.59
N LYS A 17 11.27 -14.32 -7.36
CA LYS A 17 9.96 -14.13 -8.01
C LYS A 17 9.33 -12.76 -7.70
N GLY A 18 9.49 -12.29 -6.46
CA GLY A 18 9.06 -10.95 -6.08
C GLY A 18 9.81 -9.87 -6.87
N ALA A 19 11.14 -9.95 -6.92
CA ALA A 19 11.98 -9.01 -7.68
C ALA A 19 11.68 -9.02 -9.18
N GLU A 20 11.43 -10.19 -9.77
CA GLU A 20 10.99 -10.35 -11.17
C GLU A 20 9.62 -9.71 -11.41
N ALA A 21 8.69 -9.83 -10.46
CA ALA A 21 7.39 -9.15 -10.55
C ALA A 21 7.56 -7.63 -10.50
N TYR A 22 8.36 -7.07 -9.58
CA TYR A 22 8.65 -5.63 -9.56
C TYR A 22 9.28 -5.17 -10.88
N HIS A 23 10.27 -5.92 -11.38
CA HIS A 23 10.92 -5.64 -12.67
C HIS A 23 9.92 -5.60 -13.82
N SER A 24 9.02 -6.58 -13.92
CA SER A 24 8.03 -6.66 -15.00
C SER A 24 7.00 -5.53 -14.97
N HIS A 25 6.83 -4.86 -13.82
CA HIS A 25 5.95 -3.70 -13.65
C HIS A 25 6.70 -2.36 -13.80
N GLY A 26 7.97 -2.36 -14.22
CA GLY A 26 8.77 -1.15 -14.37
C GLY A 26 9.25 -0.54 -13.05
N LEU A 27 9.10 -1.26 -11.95
CA LEU A 27 9.58 -0.89 -10.61
C LEU A 27 11.03 -1.37 -10.47
N TYR A 28 11.91 -0.78 -11.29
CA TYR A 28 13.31 -1.21 -11.42
C TYR A 28 14.12 -0.97 -10.15
N GLN A 29 13.81 0.08 -9.38
CA GLN A 29 14.51 0.42 -8.16
C GLN A 29 14.21 -0.60 -7.05
N GLU A 30 12.93 -0.94 -6.88
CA GLU A 30 12.41 -1.92 -5.94
C GLU A 30 12.94 -3.32 -6.29
N SER A 31 12.96 -3.65 -7.59
CA SER A 31 13.58 -4.88 -8.08
C SER A 31 15.07 -4.92 -7.74
N LEU A 32 15.80 -3.82 -7.99
CA LEU A 32 17.23 -3.71 -7.70
C LEU A 32 17.53 -3.94 -6.22
N GLU A 33 16.79 -3.28 -5.32
CA GLU A 33 16.96 -3.41 -3.87
C GLU A 33 16.78 -4.86 -3.40
N ILE A 34 15.77 -5.56 -3.91
CA ILE A 34 15.55 -6.97 -3.57
C ILE A 34 16.69 -7.85 -4.09
N TYR A 35 17.18 -7.60 -5.31
CA TYR A 35 18.33 -8.36 -5.84
C TYR A 35 19.63 -8.09 -5.05
N GLU A 36 19.87 -6.87 -4.59
CA GLU A 36 21.01 -6.55 -3.72
C GLU A 36 20.89 -7.25 -2.35
N GLN A 37 19.68 -7.29 -1.77
CA GLN A 37 19.41 -8.08 -0.57
C GLN A 37 19.63 -9.57 -0.81
N ILE A 38 19.16 -10.12 -1.93
CA ILE A 38 19.37 -11.53 -2.32
C ILE A 38 20.87 -11.83 -2.41
N LEU A 39 21.66 -10.94 -3.02
CA LEU A 39 23.12 -11.11 -3.15
C LEU A 39 23.80 -11.20 -1.78
N SER A 40 23.31 -10.46 -0.78
CA SER A 40 23.85 -10.49 0.59
C SER A 40 23.60 -11.80 1.34
N ILE A 41 22.53 -12.53 1.00
CA ILE A 41 22.11 -13.77 1.66
C ILE A 41 22.56 -15.05 0.93
N VAL A 42 22.91 -14.96 -0.35
CA VAL A 42 23.39 -16.13 -1.12
C VAL A 42 24.75 -16.60 -0.60
N PRO A 43 24.88 -17.88 -0.19
CA PRO A 43 26.13 -18.42 0.34
C PRO A 43 27.31 -18.25 -0.61
N LYS A 44 28.51 -18.01 -0.06
CA LYS A 44 29.75 -17.85 -0.85
C LYS A 44 30.17 -19.15 -1.55
N GLU A 45 29.63 -20.27 -1.09
CA GLU A 45 29.84 -21.61 -1.63
C GLU A 45 29.01 -21.87 -2.90
N ASP A 46 28.14 -20.93 -3.31
CA ASP A 46 27.39 -20.97 -4.58
C ASP A 46 27.78 -19.81 -5.51
N PRO A 47 29.01 -19.84 -6.08
CA PRO A 47 29.54 -18.75 -6.90
C PRO A 47 28.78 -18.57 -8.22
N ALA A 48 28.17 -19.63 -8.74
CA ALA A 48 27.36 -19.56 -9.96
C ALA A 48 26.10 -18.72 -9.74
N ARG A 49 25.42 -18.93 -8.60
CA ARG A 49 24.24 -18.14 -8.24
C ARG A 49 24.60 -16.70 -7.93
N GLN A 50 25.69 -16.45 -7.21
CA GLN A 50 26.17 -15.08 -6.97
C GLN A 50 26.50 -14.34 -8.27
N LYS A 51 27.10 -15.03 -9.25
CA LYS A 51 27.40 -14.45 -10.56
C LYS A 51 26.12 -14.05 -11.30
N ASN A 52 25.12 -14.94 -11.39
CA ASN A 52 23.84 -14.63 -12.03
C ASN A 52 23.16 -13.41 -11.40
N ILE A 53 23.09 -13.35 -10.06
CA ILE A 53 22.46 -12.21 -9.38
C ILE A 53 23.20 -10.90 -9.66
N ARG A 54 24.54 -10.91 -9.71
CA ARG A 54 25.32 -9.72 -10.07
C ARG A 54 25.08 -9.28 -11.52
N GLU A 55 24.93 -10.23 -12.44
CA GLU A 55 24.60 -9.92 -13.84
C GLU A 55 23.21 -9.29 -13.96
N ILE A 56 22.22 -9.79 -13.22
CA ILE A 56 20.88 -9.18 -13.15
C ILE A 56 20.95 -7.78 -12.55
N ILE A 57 21.64 -7.59 -11.42
CA ILE A 57 21.84 -6.26 -10.82
C ILE A 57 22.47 -5.28 -11.81
N ALA A 58 23.49 -5.72 -12.56
CA ALA A 58 24.15 -4.88 -13.56
C ALA A 58 23.20 -4.53 -14.72
N LEU A 59 22.34 -5.46 -15.14
CA LEU A 59 21.32 -5.22 -16.16
C LEU A 59 20.29 -4.20 -15.69
N ILE A 60 19.73 -4.38 -14.48
CA ILE A 60 18.75 -3.45 -13.91
C ILE A 60 19.37 -2.05 -13.73
N LYS A 61 20.61 -1.94 -13.23
CA LYS A 61 21.32 -0.65 -13.14
C LYS A 61 21.51 0.01 -14.50
N LYS A 62 21.72 -0.78 -15.56
CA LYS A 62 21.81 -0.26 -16.91
C LYS A 62 20.45 0.22 -17.41
N GLU A 63 19.37 -0.55 -17.20
CA GLU A 63 18.02 -0.16 -17.59
C GLU A 63 17.56 1.12 -16.86
N ILE A 64 17.84 1.25 -15.57
CA ILE A 64 17.63 2.50 -14.82
C ILE A 64 18.37 3.65 -15.50
N LYS A 65 19.66 3.47 -15.81
CA LYS A 65 20.46 4.49 -16.46
C LYS A 65 19.96 4.84 -17.86
N ASP A 66 19.53 3.85 -18.64
CA ASP A 66 19.03 4.05 -20.00
C ASP A 66 17.67 4.79 -19.98
N LEU A 67 16.84 4.58 -18.96
CA LEU A 67 15.62 5.38 -18.71
C LEU A 67 15.94 6.80 -18.22
N GLU A 68 17.07 6.98 -17.53
CA GLU A 68 17.56 8.29 -17.10
C GLU A 68 18.26 9.07 -18.22
N GLN A 69 18.71 8.42 -19.30
CA GLN A 69 19.38 9.08 -20.42
C GLN A 69 18.39 9.88 -21.27
N ASP A 70 18.77 11.14 -21.52
CA ASP A 70 18.05 12.12 -22.35
C ASP A 70 17.55 11.50 -23.66
N ASP A 71 16.24 11.49 -23.85
CA ASP A 71 15.60 11.21 -25.14
C ASP A 71 16.11 12.24 -26.16
N PRO A 72 16.97 11.86 -27.13
CA PRO A 72 17.53 12.80 -28.07
C PRO A 72 16.56 12.93 -29.25
N ALA A 73 15.35 13.43 -29.00
CA ALA A 73 14.36 13.61 -30.06
C ALA A 73 14.53 14.95 -30.80
N LEU A 74 15.17 15.96 -30.20
CA LEU A 74 15.42 17.27 -30.82
C LEU A 74 16.81 17.82 -30.47
N SER A 75 17.47 18.49 -31.43
CA SER A 75 18.76 19.14 -31.13
C SER A 75 18.53 20.32 -30.18
N SER A 76 19.52 20.66 -29.34
CA SER A 76 19.44 21.83 -28.43
C SER A 76 19.17 23.14 -29.18
N GLN A 77 19.52 23.19 -30.47
CA GLN A 77 19.27 24.33 -31.35
C GLN A 77 17.79 24.45 -31.76
N ASP A 78 17.10 23.33 -32.02
CA ASP A 78 15.68 23.31 -32.36
C ASP A 78 14.82 23.68 -31.14
N ILE A 79 15.16 23.15 -29.96
CA ILE A 79 14.50 23.48 -28.69
C ILE A 79 14.61 24.97 -28.37
N SER A 80 15.76 25.59 -28.67
CA SER A 80 15.96 27.03 -28.45
C SER A 80 15.08 27.90 -29.35
N GLN A 81 14.83 27.48 -30.60
CA GLN A 81 13.92 28.19 -31.52
C GLN A 81 12.45 28.05 -31.09
N ILE A 82 12.08 26.86 -30.62
CA ILE A 82 10.77 26.59 -30.04
C ILE A 82 10.59 27.49 -28.81
N LYS A 83 11.49 27.46 -27.82
CA LYS A 83 11.45 28.34 -26.63
C LYS A 83 11.36 29.83 -27.00
N ALA A 84 12.05 30.30 -28.04
CA ALA A 84 11.99 31.69 -28.49
C ALA A 84 10.60 32.12 -29.02
N THR A 85 9.78 31.18 -29.50
CA THR A 85 8.41 31.45 -29.98
C THR A 85 7.46 31.82 -28.84
N TRP A 86 7.68 31.27 -27.64
CA TRP A 86 6.81 31.47 -26.47
C TRP A 86 7.44 32.26 -25.32
N ALA A 87 8.72 32.65 -25.42
CA ALA A 87 9.44 33.42 -24.40
C ALA A 87 8.86 34.83 -24.10
N GLY A 88 7.78 35.24 -24.77
CA GLY A 88 7.19 36.58 -24.66
C GLY A 88 6.15 36.75 -23.54
N GLU A 89 5.58 35.66 -23.01
CA GLU A 89 4.46 35.75 -22.07
C GLU A 89 4.70 34.93 -20.79
N GLU A 90 5.42 35.49 -19.81
CA GLU A 90 5.54 34.92 -18.44
C GLU A 90 4.25 35.07 -17.61
N ASN A 91 3.11 35.25 -18.27
CA ASN A 91 1.80 35.22 -17.63
C ASN A 91 1.31 33.76 -17.58
N VAL A 92 0.31 33.48 -16.74
CA VAL A 92 -0.25 32.12 -16.57
C VAL A 92 -0.70 31.49 -17.90
N SER A 93 -1.27 32.28 -18.82
CA SER A 93 -1.74 31.78 -20.12
C SER A 93 -0.59 31.33 -21.01
N GLY A 94 0.44 32.17 -21.16
CA GLY A 94 1.61 31.87 -22.00
C GLY A 94 2.40 30.67 -21.49
N ILE A 95 2.50 30.52 -20.16
CA ILE A 95 3.13 29.34 -19.54
C ILE A 95 2.30 28.08 -19.84
N LEU A 96 0.97 28.11 -19.72
CA LEU A 96 0.11 26.97 -20.05
C LEU A 96 0.17 26.59 -21.53
N ASP A 97 0.14 27.60 -22.42
CA ASP A 97 0.18 27.39 -23.87
C ASP A 97 1.52 26.76 -24.29
N SER A 98 2.63 27.26 -23.74
CA SER A 98 3.95 26.71 -24.02
C SER A 98 4.14 25.31 -23.43
N ALA A 99 3.75 25.08 -22.18
CA ALA A 99 3.81 23.76 -21.54
C ALA A 99 3.00 22.72 -22.32
N SER A 100 1.79 23.08 -22.75
CA SER A 100 0.93 22.20 -23.55
C SER A 100 1.54 21.92 -24.92
N ALA A 101 2.12 22.93 -25.59
CA ALA A 101 2.80 22.74 -26.87
C ALA A 101 4.01 21.79 -26.75
N PHE A 102 4.85 21.97 -25.71
CA PHE A 102 5.95 21.04 -25.45
C PHE A 102 5.45 19.61 -25.21
N LYS A 103 4.39 19.45 -24.41
CA LYS A 103 3.77 18.15 -24.15
C LYS A 103 3.26 17.49 -25.44
N GLU A 104 2.55 18.23 -26.29
CA GLU A 104 2.03 17.74 -27.58
C GLU A 104 3.14 17.33 -28.56
N LEU A 105 4.31 17.98 -28.48
CA LEU A 105 5.49 17.64 -29.27
C LEU A 105 6.31 16.48 -28.68
N GLY A 106 5.91 15.91 -27.54
CA GLY A 106 6.64 14.87 -26.83
C GLY A 106 7.89 15.37 -26.08
N LEU A 107 8.06 16.68 -25.98
CA LEU A 107 9.13 17.36 -25.24
C LEU A 107 8.77 17.45 -23.76
N PHE A 108 8.68 16.28 -23.09
CA PHE A 108 8.16 16.20 -21.73
C PHE A 108 9.04 16.91 -20.70
N LYS A 109 10.37 16.96 -20.90
CA LYS A 109 11.27 17.66 -19.97
C LYS A 109 11.01 19.16 -19.98
N GLU A 110 10.89 19.74 -21.18
CA GLU A 110 10.57 21.15 -21.37
C GLU A 110 9.15 21.46 -20.86
N ALA A 111 8.18 20.57 -21.10
CA ALA A 111 6.83 20.71 -20.56
C ALA A 111 6.85 20.76 -19.02
N ILE A 112 7.61 19.88 -18.36
CA ILE A 112 7.78 19.87 -16.90
C ILE A 112 8.38 21.19 -16.41
N GLU A 113 9.43 21.70 -17.08
CA GLU A 113 10.05 22.98 -16.75
C GLU A 113 9.03 24.13 -16.82
N GLU A 114 8.19 24.18 -17.85
CA GLU A 114 7.16 25.22 -18.00
C GLU A 114 6.04 25.07 -16.96
N TYR A 115 5.47 23.87 -16.78
CA TYR A 115 4.45 23.63 -15.76
C TYR A 115 4.93 23.99 -14.35
N THR A 116 6.20 23.74 -14.04
CA THR A 116 6.78 24.07 -12.72
C THR A 116 6.83 25.58 -12.46
N LYS A 117 6.86 26.43 -13.49
CA LYS A 117 6.81 27.89 -13.28
C LYS A 117 5.47 28.33 -12.68
N LEU A 118 4.37 27.62 -12.98
CA LEU A 118 3.03 27.96 -12.51
C LEU A 118 2.90 27.94 -10.98
N PHE A 119 3.75 27.17 -10.26
CA PHE A 119 3.77 27.16 -8.79
C PHE A 119 4.07 28.54 -8.18
N LYS A 120 4.74 29.43 -8.93
CA LYS A 120 5.09 30.79 -8.50
C LYS A 120 4.03 31.84 -8.84
N HIS A 121 2.95 31.44 -9.52
CA HIS A 121 1.85 32.31 -9.91
C HIS A 121 0.59 32.02 -9.10
N ASP A 122 -0.33 32.99 -9.07
CA ASP A 122 -1.66 32.81 -8.49
C ASP A 122 -2.52 31.90 -9.40
N TYR A 123 -2.20 30.61 -9.40
CA TYR A 123 -2.84 29.57 -10.18
C TYR A 123 -3.10 28.34 -9.30
N PRO A 124 -4.29 27.71 -9.37
CA PRO A 124 -4.61 26.57 -8.51
C PRO A 124 -3.65 25.40 -8.74
N GLN A 125 -2.90 25.02 -7.69
CA GLN A 125 -1.85 24.01 -7.79
C GLN A 125 -2.40 22.66 -8.29
N ALA A 126 -3.59 22.27 -7.81
CA ALA A 126 -4.28 21.05 -8.21
C ALA A 126 -4.57 20.96 -9.72
N LYS A 127 -4.63 22.08 -10.45
CA LYS A 127 -4.83 22.08 -11.91
C LYS A 127 -3.56 21.82 -12.71
N ILE A 128 -2.39 22.07 -12.11
CA ILE A 128 -1.08 21.82 -12.74
C ILE A 128 -0.79 20.31 -12.74
N ILE A 129 -1.18 19.63 -11.66
CA ILE A 129 -0.72 18.27 -11.34
C ILE A 129 -1.06 17.23 -12.41
N PRO A 130 -2.27 17.17 -13.01
CA PRO A 130 -2.59 16.11 -13.97
C PRO A 130 -1.65 16.10 -15.18
N ASP A 131 -1.40 17.27 -15.78
CA ASP A 131 -0.53 17.40 -16.95
C ASP A 131 0.96 17.21 -16.58
N LEU A 132 1.36 17.75 -15.42
CA LEU A 132 2.71 17.56 -14.89
C LEU A 132 3.01 16.09 -14.58
N ALA A 133 2.07 15.39 -13.94
CA ALA A 133 2.15 13.96 -13.65
C ALA A 133 2.23 13.14 -14.93
N GLU A 134 1.39 13.45 -15.93
CA GLU A 134 1.45 12.81 -17.24
C GLU A 134 2.86 12.91 -17.83
N CYS A 135 3.45 14.11 -17.86
CA CYS A 135 4.80 14.31 -18.38
C CYS A 135 5.85 13.55 -17.56
N LEU A 136 5.76 13.60 -16.22
CA LEU A 136 6.70 12.91 -15.32
C LEU A 136 6.67 11.39 -15.55
N PHE A 137 5.48 10.78 -15.65
CA PHE A 137 5.35 9.34 -15.91
C PHE A 137 5.85 8.91 -17.30
N LYS A 138 5.96 9.83 -18.27
CA LYS A 138 6.52 9.51 -19.59
C LYS A 138 8.04 9.35 -19.57
N ILE A 139 8.72 9.97 -18.62
CA ILE A 139 10.19 10.04 -18.61
C ILE A 139 10.82 9.47 -17.32
N HIS A 140 10.02 9.09 -16.34
CA HIS A 140 10.48 8.57 -15.06
C HIS A 140 9.71 7.31 -14.62
N SER A 141 10.39 6.42 -13.90
CA SER A 141 9.71 5.33 -13.18
C SER A 141 8.82 5.91 -12.07
N PRO A 142 7.77 5.18 -11.64
CA PRO A 142 6.85 5.67 -10.61
C PRO A 142 7.53 6.11 -9.30
N SER A 143 8.53 5.38 -8.81
CA SER A 143 9.31 5.78 -7.64
C SER A 143 10.12 7.05 -7.88
N ARG A 144 10.70 7.21 -9.06
CA ARG A 144 11.47 8.41 -9.41
C ARG A 144 10.59 9.65 -9.54
N VAL A 145 9.32 9.48 -9.89
CA VAL A 145 8.34 10.57 -9.88
C VAL A 145 8.19 11.16 -8.48
N ILE A 146 8.21 10.35 -7.41
CA ILE A 146 8.17 10.84 -6.03
C ILE A 146 9.35 11.77 -5.75
N ASP A 147 10.58 11.34 -6.08
CA ASP A 147 11.78 12.17 -5.89
C ASP A 147 11.68 13.51 -6.63
N GLN A 148 11.15 13.50 -7.87
CA GLN A 148 10.98 14.74 -8.64
C GLN A 148 9.94 15.66 -8.02
N ILE A 149 8.84 15.10 -7.48
CA ILE A 149 7.82 15.89 -6.81
C ILE A 149 8.36 16.53 -5.53
N GLU A 150 9.09 15.78 -4.70
CA GLU A 150 9.73 16.34 -3.50
C GLU A 150 10.73 17.44 -3.85
N LYS A 151 11.48 17.26 -4.94
CA LYS A 151 12.38 18.30 -5.47
C LYS A 151 11.61 19.55 -5.89
N ILE A 152 10.53 19.41 -6.68
CA ILE A 152 9.68 20.53 -7.11
C ILE A 152 9.11 21.27 -5.90
N ILE A 153 8.63 20.55 -4.90
CA ILE A 153 8.10 21.14 -3.67
C ILE A 153 9.18 21.94 -2.93
N HIS A 154 10.40 21.39 -2.82
CA HIS A 154 11.52 22.05 -2.15
C HIS A 154 12.00 23.30 -2.89
N GLU A 155 12.03 23.28 -4.22
CA GLU A 155 12.53 24.39 -5.05
C GLU A 155 11.57 25.59 -5.16
N ASN A 156 10.30 25.42 -4.77
CA ASN A 156 9.27 26.45 -4.91
C ASN A 156 8.82 27.08 -3.57
N ASP A 157 9.50 26.81 -2.46
CA ASP A 157 9.25 27.43 -1.14
C ASP A 157 7.76 27.42 -0.71
N LEU A 158 7.07 26.32 -1.01
CA LEU A 158 5.61 26.21 -0.83
C LEU A 158 5.20 26.18 0.65
N SER A 159 4.03 26.72 0.94
CA SER A 159 3.39 26.59 2.26
C SER A 159 2.96 25.15 2.52
N ASP A 160 2.75 24.79 3.78
CA ASP A 160 2.34 23.43 4.15
C ASP A 160 0.97 23.05 3.56
N GLN A 161 0.06 24.02 3.42
CA GLN A 161 -1.21 23.80 2.74
C GLN A 161 -1.00 23.46 1.24
N GLU A 162 -0.18 24.24 0.53
CA GLU A 162 0.12 23.99 -0.88
C GLU A 162 0.81 22.64 -1.09
N LYS A 163 1.72 22.26 -0.18
CA LYS A 163 2.35 20.94 -0.17
C LYS A 163 1.32 19.83 -0.04
N ALA A 164 0.39 19.96 0.91
CA ALA A 164 -0.67 18.98 1.12
C ALA A 164 -1.56 18.85 -0.12
N GLU A 165 -1.97 19.97 -0.73
CA GLU A 165 -2.78 19.98 -1.95
C GLU A 165 -2.07 19.28 -3.13
N ILE A 166 -0.78 19.57 -3.34
CA ILE A 166 0.03 18.97 -4.40
C ILE A 166 0.21 17.47 -4.16
N LYS A 167 0.61 17.07 -2.95
CA LYS A 167 0.81 15.66 -2.61
C LYS A 167 -0.49 14.87 -2.72
N PHE A 168 -1.61 15.44 -2.30
CA PHE A 168 -2.92 14.80 -2.44
C PHE A 168 -3.27 14.60 -3.92
N ALA A 169 -3.12 15.63 -4.75
CA ALA A 169 -3.38 15.53 -6.18
C ALA A 169 -2.48 14.50 -6.88
N PHE A 170 -1.19 14.42 -6.53
CA PHE A 170 -0.30 13.38 -7.07
C PHE A 170 -0.65 11.97 -6.58
N GLY A 171 -1.08 11.81 -5.32
CA GLY A 171 -1.62 10.54 -4.83
C GLY A 171 -2.81 10.07 -5.67
N MET A 172 -3.71 10.97 -6.04
CA MET A 172 -4.84 10.68 -6.93
C MET A 172 -4.37 10.28 -8.35
N GLU A 173 -3.34 10.94 -8.90
CA GLU A 173 -2.78 10.55 -10.20
C GLU A 173 -2.09 9.18 -10.15
N MET A 174 -1.38 8.85 -9.05
CA MET A 174 -0.79 7.52 -8.83
C MET A 174 -1.87 6.43 -8.78
N GLU A 175 -2.99 6.68 -8.09
CA GLU A 175 -4.11 5.74 -8.01
C GLU A 175 -4.74 5.48 -9.38
N LYS A 176 -4.89 6.50 -10.23
CA LYS A 176 -5.39 6.34 -11.61
C LYS A 176 -4.51 5.43 -12.47
N GLN A 177 -3.20 5.40 -12.18
CA GLN A 177 -2.23 4.54 -12.83
C GLN A 177 -2.08 3.16 -12.14
N ASP A 178 -2.94 2.86 -11.15
CA ASP A 178 -2.94 1.63 -10.34
C ASP A 178 -1.70 1.44 -9.43
N TYR A 179 -0.92 2.51 -9.19
CA TYR A 179 0.22 2.50 -8.26
C TYR A 179 -0.23 2.78 -6.81
N LYS A 180 -1.09 1.91 -6.27
CA LYS A 180 -1.77 2.12 -4.98
C LYS A 180 -0.84 2.26 -3.77
N ASP A 181 0.28 1.52 -3.75
CA ASP A 181 1.24 1.63 -2.65
C ASP A 181 1.92 3.00 -2.64
N LEU A 182 2.32 3.52 -3.80
CA LEU A 182 2.93 4.85 -3.93
C LEU A 182 1.90 5.96 -3.69
N ALA A 183 0.66 5.78 -4.11
CA ALA A 183 -0.45 6.68 -3.77
C ALA A 183 -0.64 6.78 -2.25
N PHE A 184 -0.55 5.65 -1.54
CA PHE A 184 -0.66 5.60 -0.09
C PHE A 184 0.44 6.41 0.61
N GLU A 185 1.69 6.36 0.12
CA GLU A 185 2.79 7.16 0.66
C GLU A 185 2.52 8.67 0.57
N PHE A 186 1.96 9.13 -0.55
CA PHE A 186 1.52 10.52 -0.68
C PHE A 186 0.43 10.86 0.33
N TYR A 187 -0.57 10.00 0.48
CA TYR A 187 -1.67 10.27 1.41
C TYR A 187 -1.23 10.28 2.88
N GLU A 188 -0.33 9.38 3.29
CA GLU A 188 0.26 9.42 4.63
C GLU A 188 1.07 10.70 4.83
N SER A 189 1.81 11.16 3.81
CA SER A 189 2.49 12.46 3.89
C SER A 189 1.53 13.64 4.01
N VAL A 190 0.38 13.62 3.32
CA VAL A 190 -0.66 14.66 3.45
C VAL A 190 -1.21 14.67 4.87
N LYS A 191 -1.57 13.50 5.40
CA LYS A 191 -2.11 13.36 6.76
C LYS A 191 -1.12 13.80 7.84
N ALA A 192 0.18 13.62 7.61
CA ALA A 192 1.22 14.11 8.50
C ALA A 192 1.36 15.64 8.50
N ILE A 193 1.05 16.29 7.38
CA ILE A 193 1.09 17.76 7.22
C ILE A 193 -0.19 18.41 7.73
N ASP A 194 -1.34 17.90 7.28
CA ASP A 194 -2.68 18.36 7.66
C ASP A 194 -3.58 17.15 7.95
N PRO A 195 -3.74 16.78 9.23
CA PRO A 195 -4.60 15.66 9.63
C PRO A 195 -6.09 15.84 9.28
N GLU A 196 -6.56 17.07 9.09
CA GLU A 196 -7.96 17.41 8.81
C GLU A 196 -8.20 17.72 7.32
N PHE A 197 -7.21 17.43 6.45
CA PHE A 197 -7.31 17.68 5.02
C PHE A 197 -8.56 17.01 4.42
N GLU A 198 -9.32 17.76 3.63
CA GLU A 198 -10.60 17.29 3.12
C GLU A 198 -10.44 16.03 2.26
N GLY A 199 -11.12 14.95 2.66
CA GLY A 199 -11.14 13.69 1.92
C GLY A 199 -9.92 12.77 2.14
N ILE A 200 -8.89 13.19 2.87
CA ILE A 200 -7.66 12.37 3.04
C ILE A 200 -7.94 11.02 3.71
N GLN A 201 -8.72 11.04 4.80
CA GLN A 201 -9.03 9.82 5.55
C GLN A 201 -9.85 8.85 4.71
N THR A 202 -10.78 9.36 3.91
CA THR A 202 -11.56 8.55 2.98
C THR A 202 -10.68 7.84 1.95
N GLN A 203 -9.70 8.55 1.36
CA GLN A 203 -8.79 7.93 0.38
C GLN A 203 -7.87 6.88 1.02
N ILE A 204 -7.33 7.18 2.21
CA ILE A 204 -6.55 6.22 3.00
C ILE A 204 -7.37 4.95 3.28
N ASP A 205 -8.62 5.10 3.72
CA ASP A 205 -9.49 3.96 4.02
C ASP A 205 -9.82 3.14 2.78
N LEU A 206 -10.04 3.79 1.62
CA LEU A 206 -10.28 3.11 0.34
C LEU A 206 -9.08 2.26 -0.09
N ILE A 207 -7.88 2.85 -0.08
CA ILE A 207 -6.65 2.12 -0.43
C ILE A 207 -6.40 0.97 0.55
N GLN A 208 -6.52 1.21 1.85
CA GLN A 208 -6.31 0.17 2.86
C GLN A 208 -7.32 -0.98 2.76
N ARG A 209 -8.57 -0.71 2.35
CA ARG A 209 -9.59 -1.74 2.12
C ARG A 209 -9.26 -2.63 0.91
N ASP A 210 -8.73 -2.02 -0.14
CA ASP A 210 -8.37 -2.71 -1.35
C ASP A 210 -7.07 -3.50 -1.19
N ARG A 211 -6.14 -3.01 -0.36
CA ARG A 211 -4.88 -3.69 -0.04
C ARG A 211 -5.14 -5.12 0.45
N SER A 212 -4.51 -6.09 -0.20
CA SER A 212 -4.53 -7.46 0.28
C SER A 212 -3.35 -7.66 1.21
N TYR A 213 -3.62 -7.71 2.51
CA TYR A 213 -2.62 -8.23 3.43
C TYR A 213 -2.53 -9.74 3.23
N ASP A 214 -1.34 -10.19 2.88
CA ASP A 214 -0.97 -11.58 2.61
C ASP A 214 -0.73 -12.38 3.91
N SER A 215 -0.73 -11.71 5.06
CA SER A 215 -0.70 -12.32 6.39
C SER A 215 -1.57 -11.55 7.39
N LYS A 216 -2.10 -12.28 8.39
CA LYS A 216 -2.90 -11.74 9.52
C LYS A 216 -2.22 -10.61 10.28
N TYR A 217 -0.89 -10.55 10.22
CA TYR A 217 -0.04 -9.63 10.97
C TYR A 217 0.75 -8.67 10.08
N SER A 218 0.50 -8.63 8.76
CA SER A 218 1.22 -7.74 7.84
C SER A 218 1.08 -6.27 8.24
N TYR A 219 -0.11 -5.83 8.64
CA TYR A 219 -0.33 -4.47 9.16
C TYR A 219 0.57 -4.13 10.36
N LEU A 220 0.74 -5.07 11.31
CA LEU A 220 1.60 -4.86 12.48
C LEU A 220 3.09 -4.78 12.10
N LEU A 221 3.51 -5.50 11.05
CA LEU A 221 4.88 -5.46 10.53
C LEU A 221 5.16 -4.12 9.84
N GLU A 222 4.27 -3.67 8.96
CA GLU A 222 4.41 -2.42 8.22
C GLU A 222 4.32 -1.19 9.13
N SER A 223 3.45 -1.24 10.15
CA SER A 223 3.33 -0.18 11.16
C SER A 223 4.47 -0.19 12.18
N ASN A 224 5.52 -1.01 11.97
CA ASN A 224 6.67 -1.17 12.87
C ASN A 224 6.32 -1.54 14.32
N MET A 225 5.13 -2.10 14.57
CA MET A 225 4.70 -2.53 15.90
C MET A 225 5.36 -3.86 16.29
N VAL A 226 5.64 -4.70 15.29
CA VAL A 226 6.43 -5.93 15.43
C VAL A 226 7.42 -6.05 14.28
N ASN A 227 8.49 -6.82 14.49
CA ASN A 227 9.33 -7.31 13.40
C ASN A 227 9.18 -8.82 13.19
N ALA A 228 9.70 -9.32 12.06
CA ALA A 228 9.61 -10.74 11.70
C ALA A 228 10.20 -11.68 12.77
N GLY A 229 11.29 -11.28 13.43
CA GLY A 229 11.92 -12.08 14.50
C GLY A 229 11.07 -12.16 15.77
N GLN A 230 10.46 -11.05 16.16
CA GLN A 230 9.48 -11.00 17.26
C GLN A 230 8.28 -11.87 16.94
N LEU A 231 7.72 -11.79 15.73
CA LEU A 231 6.57 -12.58 15.33
C LEU A 231 6.86 -14.09 15.32
N GLN A 232 8.06 -14.50 14.86
CA GLN A 232 8.50 -15.89 14.96
C GLN A 232 8.61 -16.38 16.41
N ASN A 233 9.14 -15.54 17.31
CA ASN A 233 9.24 -15.86 18.73
C ASN A 233 7.85 -15.99 19.37
N VAL A 234 6.95 -15.04 19.08
CA VAL A 234 5.55 -15.07 19.52
C VAL A 234 4.86 -16.36 19.05
N LEU A 235 5.08 -16.78 17.80
CA LEU A 235 4.55 -18.03 17.27
C LEU A 235 5.12 -19.28 17.96
N ALA A 236 6.40 -19.28 18.35
CA ALA A 236 6.99 -20.37 19.10
C ALA A 236 6.41 -20.43 20.52
N GLN A 237 6.29 -19.29 21.19
CA GLN A 237 5.73 -19.17 22.53
C GLN A 237 4.25 -19.53 22.58
N SER A 238 3.47 -19.16 21.56
CA SER A 238 2.03 -19.49 21.50
C SER A 238 1.82 -21.00 21.49
N LYS A 239 2.65 -21.74 20.74
CA LYS A 239 2.66 -23.21 20.71
C LYS A 239 3.08 -23.81 22.05
N GLN A 240 4.09 -23.25 22.71
CA GLN A 240 4.57 -23.75 24.01
C GLN A 240 3.55 -23.49 25.13
N ALA A 241 2.93 -22.31 25.13
CA ALA A 241 1.95 -21.89 26.13
C ALA A 241 0.54 -22.44 25.86
N ASN A 242 0.33 -23.06 24.70
CA ASN A 242 -1.00 -23.45 24.20
C ASN A 242 -2.01 -22.29 24.23
N ARG A 243 -1.56 -21.11 23.77
CA ARG A 243 -2.33 -19.86 23.66
C ARG A 243 -2.31 -19.37 22.21
N SER A 244 -3.19 -18.43 21.87
CA SER A 244 -3.17 -17.81 20.53
C SER A 244 -1.97 -16.87 20.37
N VAL A 245 -1.58 -16.61 19.12
CA VAL A 245 -0.50 -15.66 18.81
C VAL A 245 -0.89 -14.26 19.28
N GLU A 246 -2.15 -13.87 19.09
CA GLU A 246 -2.71 -12.59 19.50
C GLU A 246 -2.64 -12.38 21.02
N TYR A 247 -2.85 -13.45 21.80
CA TYR A 247 -2.68 -13.38 23.25
C TYR A 247 -1.23 -13.07 23.63
N ILE A 248 -0.26 -13.74 23.00
CA ILE A 248 1.16 -13.50 23.27
C ILE A 248 1.59 -12.10 22.79
N LEU A 249 1.02 -11.59 21.70
CA LEU A 249 1.24 -10.21 21.24
C LEU A 249 0.76 -9.18 22.28
N MET A 250 -0.42 -9.38 22.87
CA MET A 250 -0.94 -8.50 23.91
C MET A 250 -0.13 -8.59 25.22
N GLU A 251 0.15 -9.80 25.69
CA GLU A 251 0.81 -10.00 27.00
C GLU A 251 2.30 -9.61 26.96
N ASN A 252 3.04 -10.13 25.98
CA ASN A 252 4.49 -10.05 25.98
C ASN A 252 5.00 -8.81 25.24
N LEU A 253 4.33 -8.42 24.16
CA LEU A 253 4.71 -7.24 23.37
C LEU A 253 3.86 -6.01 23.69
N ARG A 254 2.84 -6.12 24.55
CA ARG A 254 1.96 -5.01 24.98
C ARG A 254 1.31 -4.28 23.80
N ILE A 255 1.01 -5.00 22.73
CA ILE A 255 0.29 -4.43 21.58
C ILE A 255 -1.17 -4.31 21.95
N ASP A 256 -1.75 -3.15 21.70
CA ASP A 256 -3.15 -2.88 22.02
C ASP A 256 -4.09 -3.80 21.22
N LYS A 257 -5.16 -4.24 21.90
CA LYS A 257 -6.21 -5.08 21.30
C LYS A 257 -6.81 -4.45 20.04
N ALA A 258 -6.90 -3.13 20.00
CA ALA A 258 -7.41 -2.37 18.87
C ALA A 258 -6.53 -2.52 17.62
N GLU A 259 -5.21 -2.45 17.77
CA GLU A 259 -4.26 -2.58 16.65
C GLU A 259 -4.20 -4.00 16.10
N ILE A 260 -4.24 -5.01 16.97
CA ILE A 260 -4.36 -6.41 16.55
C ILE A 260 -5.70 -6.63 15.84
N GLY A 261 -6.79 -6.08 16.38
CA GLY A 261 -8.11 -6.12 15.76
C GLY A 261 -8.14 -5.48 14.38
N LYS A 262 -7.49 -4.33 14.21
CA LYS A 262 -7.31 -3.65 12.93
C LYS A 262 -6.54 -4.51 11.94
N SER A 263 -5.42 -5.10 12.36
CA SER A 263 -4.64 -6.05 11.52
C SER A 263 -5.51 -7.20 10.99
N LEU A 264 -6.30 -7.81 11.87
CA LEU A 264 -7.19 -8.91 11.51
C LEU A 264 -8.35 -8.45 10.61
N SER A 265 -8.92 -7.28 10.90
CA SER A 265 -10.00 -6.69 10.11
C SER A 265 -9.57 -6.44 8.67
N LEU A 266 -8.35 -5.92 8.51
CA LEU A 266 -7.76 -5.63 7.21
C LEU A 266 -7.41 -6.92 6.45
N PHE A 267 -6.84 -7.92 7.11
CA PHE A 267 -6.53 -9.22 6.51
C PHE A 267 -7.77 -9.97 6.03
N TYR A 268 -8.79 -10.08 6.89
CA TYR A 268 -10.01 -10.85 6.59
C TYR A 268 -11.06 -10.04 5.82
N LYS A 269 -10.87 -8.72 5.67
CA LYS A 269 -11.83 -7.78 5.06
C LYS A 269 -13.22 -7.82 5.72
N VAL A 270 -13.22 -7.98 7.03
CA VAL A 270 -14.42 -8.11 7.87
C VAL A 270 -14.26 -7.19 9.09
N PRO A 271 -15.29 -6.44 9.53
CA PRO A 271 -15.17 -5.55 10.68
C PRO A 271 -14.72 -6.29 11.95
N PHE A 272 -13.88 -5.64 12.74
CA PHE A 272 -13.54 -6.09 14.09
C PHE A 272 -14.41 -5.36 15.12
N LYS A 273 -15.03 -6.11 16.04
CA LYS A 273 -15.74 -5.54 17.19
C LYS A 273 -15.03 -5.92 18.50
N THR A 274 -14.93 -4.94 19.39
CA THR A 274 -14.57 -5.19 20.78
C THR A 274 -15.82 -5.56 21.58
N PHE A 275 -15.67 -6.46 22.57
CA PHE A 275 -16.71 -6.74 23.55
C PHE A 275 -17.36 -5.47 24.10
N ASP A 276 -18.67 -5.37 23.92
CA ASP A 276 -19.51 -4.30 24.45
C ASP A 276 -20.69 -4.96 25.21
N PRO A 277 -20.80 -4.75 26.54
CA PRO A 277 -21.87 -5.33 27.35
C PRO A 277 -23.25 -4.71 27.09
N GLU A 278 -23.33 -3.58 26.37
CA GLU A 278 -24.59 -2.91 26.05
C GLU A 278 -25.26 -3.49 24.78
N ILE A 279 -24.57 -4.37 24.05
CA ILE A 279 -25.13 -5.01 22.85
C ILE A 279 -26.34 -5.87 23.24
N PRO A 280 -27.52 -5.65 22.63
CA PRO A 280 -28.72 -6.43 22.91
C PRO A 280 -28.55 -7.89 22.47
N ILE A 281 -28.76 -8.80 23.41
CA ILE A 281 -28.57 -10.24 23.19
C ILE A 281 -29.71 -10.82 22.33
N PRO A 282 -29.42 -11.50 21.21
CA PRO A 282 -30.45 -12.08 20.33
C PRO A 282 -30.96 -13.42 20.90
N TYR A 283 -31.78 -13.35 21.95
CA TYR A 283 -32.30 -14.52 22.68
C TYR A 283 -33.04 -15.51 21.77
N GLU A 284 -33.74 -15.04 20.75
CA GLU A 284 -34.52 -15.88 19.82
C GLU A 284 -33.64 -16.78 18.95
N LEU A 285 -32.43 -16.32 18.62
CA LEU A 285 -31.43 -17.12 17.90
C LEU A 285 -30.72 -18.06 18.85
N LEU A 286 -30.30 -17.57 20.02
CA LEU A 286 -29.58 -18.37 21.02
C LEU A 286 -30.44 -19.50 21.59
N ALA A 287 -31.75 -19.32 21.74
CA ALA A 287 -32.66 -20.37 22.22
C ALA A 287 -32.66 -21.64 21.36
N LYS A 288 -32.26 -21.53 20.09
CA LYS A 288 -32.20 -22.64 19.13
C LYS A 288 -30.81 -23.28 19.04
N LEU A 289 -29.81 -22.69 19.70
CA LEU A 289 -28.41 -23.07 19.58
C LEU A 289 -27.87 -23.62 20.92
N LYS A 290 -27.13 -24.73 20.86
CA LYS A 290 -26.53 -25.32 22.07
C LYS A 290 -25.23 -24.60 22.42
N LYS A 291 -25.06 -24.21 23.69
CA LYS A 291 -23.82 -23.58 24.20
C LYS A 291 -22.55 -24.37 23.84
N THR A 292 -22.57 -25.68 24.02
CA THR A 292 -21.42 -26.56 23.70
C THR A 292 -21.05 -26.52 22.22
N PHE A 293 -22.04 -26.43 21.34
CA PHE A 293 -21.82 -26.33 19.90
C PHE A 293 -21.15 -25.00 19.51
N LEU A 294 -21.62 -23.88 20.08
CA LEU A 294 -21.04 -22.55 19.83
C LEU A 294 -19.59 -22.48 20.31
N LEU A 295 -19.29 -23.03 21.49
CA LEU A 295 -17.94 -23.08 22.03
C LEU A 295 -16.98 -23.96 21.22
N GLN A 296 -17.47 -25.08 20.67
CA GLN A 296 -16.67 -25.98 19.82
C GLN A 296 -16.37 -25.36 18.46
N ASN A 297 -17.30 -24.58 17.91
CA ASN A 297 -17.18 -23.98 16.57
C ASN A 297 -16.73 -22.51 16.60
N ASN A 298 -16.49 -21.93 17.79
CA ASN A 298 -15.98 -20.57 18.01
C ASN A 298 -16.75 -19.46 17.26
N TRP A 299 -18.08 -19.52 17.29
CA TRP A 299 -18.92 -18.45 16.75
C TRP A 299 -20.17 -18.23 17.60
N VAL A 300 -20.75 -17.02 17.54
CA VAL A 300 -21.98 -16.66 18.26
C VAL A 300 -22.73 -15.53 17.52
N PRO A 301 -24.07 -15.54 17.45
CA PRO A 301 -24.82 -14.39 16.94
C PRO A 301 -24.78 -13.24 17.95
N LEU A 302 -24.42 -12.04 17.49
CA LEU A 302 -24.34 -10.82 18.31
C LEU A 302 -25.58 -9.94 18.19
N GLY A 303 -26.20 -9.92 17.02
CA GLY A 303 -27.36 -9.07 16.75
C GLY A 303 -28.26 -9.70 15.71
N TRP A 304 -29.56 -9.41 15.80
CA TRP A 304 -30.53 -9.85 14.82
C TRP A 304 -31.48 -8.71 14.48
N GLU A 305 -31.44 -8.28 13.23
CA GLU A 305 -32.42 -7.33 12.72
C GLU A 305 -33.58 -8.10 12.08
N MET A 306 -34.70 -8.18 12.81
CA MET A 306 -35.85 -9.01 12.41
C MET A 306 -36.53 -8.53 11.12
N THR A 307 -36.50 -7.22 10.85
CA THR A 307 -37.11 -6.58 9.67
C THR A 307 -36.36 -6.91 8.38
N THR A 308 -35.02 -6.83 8.42
CA THR A 308 -34.14 -7.10 7.27
C THR A 308 -33.68 -8.57 7.20
N ARG A 309 -33.93 -9.33 8.28
CA ARG A 309 -33.38 -10.67 8.55
C ARG A 309 -31.85 -10.71 8.55
N ALA A 310 -31.19 -9.57 8.72
CA ALA A 310 -29.75 -9.50 8.85
C ALA A 310 -29.32 -10.02 10.23
N VAL A 311 -28.27 -10.85 10.25
CA VAL A 311 -27.70 -11.38 11.49
C VAL A 311 -26.23 -11.02 11.53
N ASP A 312 -25.83 -10.38 12.63
CA ASP A 312 -24.43 -10.10 12.95
C ASP A 312 -23.87 -11.32 13.66
N ILE A 313 -22.80 -11.90 13.10
CA ILE A 313 -22.18 -13.12 13.62
C ILE A 313 -20.76 -12.82 14.02
N LEU A 314 -20.43 -13.13 15.26
CA LEU A 314 -19.06 -13.20 15.73
C LEU A 314 -18.45 -14.54 15.34
N ILE A 315 -17.29 -14.53 14.68
CA ILE A 315 -16.57 -15.73 14.25
C ILE A 315 -15.06 -15.53 14.42
N ASP A 316 -14.35 -16.63 14.73
CA ASP A 316 -12.88 -16.61 14.88
C ASP A 316 -12.13 -16.63 13.54
N ASP A 317 -12.66 -17.36 12.55
CA ASP A 317 -12.10 -17.44 11.20
C ASP A 317 -13.21 -17.36 10.13
N PRO A 318 -13.39 -16.20 9.47
CA PRO A 318 -14.41 -16.01 8.45
C PRO A 318 -14.04 -16.66 7.10
N THR A 319 -12.82 -17.18 6.94
CA THR A 319 -12.39 -17.87 5.71
C THR A 319 -12.71 -19.37 5.72
N ASP A 320 -13.12 -19.90 6.87
CA ASP A 320 -13.56 -21.29 6.99
C ASP A 320 -14.95 -21.46 6.34
N LEU A 321 -14.94 -21.78 5.04
CA LEU A 321 -16.14 -21.96 4.22
C LEU A 321 -17.12 -22.99 4.83
N MET A 322 -16.59 -24.06 5.42
CA MET A 322 -17.42 -25.09 6.05
C MET A 322 -18.15 -24.52 7.27
N LYS A 323 -17.45 -23.72 8.09
CA LYS A 323 -18.04 -23.05 9.24
C LYS A 323 -19.07 -22.00 8.81
N THR A 324 -18.76 -21.16 7.83
CA THR A 324 -19.70 -20.14 7.34
C THR A 324 -20.96 -20.74 6.71
N ASP A 325 -20.84 -21.83 5.95
CA ASP A 325 -21.98 -22.53 5.34
C ASP A 325 -22.87 -23.20 6.39
N ASN A 326 -22.25 -23.79 7.43
CA ASN A 326 -22.99 -24.35 8.55
C ASN A 326 -23.76 -23.25 9.31
N ILE A 327 -23.15 -22.09 9.51
CA ILE A 327 -23.80 -20.97 10.19
C ILE A 327 -25.00 -20.45 9.39
N THR A 328 -24.83 -20.21 8.10
CA THR A 328 -25.92 -19.70 7.23
C THR A 328 -27.09 -20.68 7.18
N THR A 329 -26.81 -21.99 7.15
CA THR A 329 -27.82 -23.06 7.21
C THR A 329 -28.58 -23.07 8.54
N LEU A 330 -27.88 -22.94 9.66
CA LEU A 330 -28.48 -22.95 11.00
C LEU A 330 -29.34 -21.72 11.28
N ILE A 331 -28.85 -20.54 10.88
CA ILE A 331 -29.54 -19.26 11.10
C ILE A 331 -30.66 -19.04 10.08
N LYS A 332 -30.65 -19.76 8.95
CA LYS A 332 -31.64 -19.67 7.87
C LYS A 332 -31.80 -18.25 7.33
N THR A 333 -30.69 -17.53 7.21
CA THR A 333 -30.67 -16.17 6.65
C THR A 333 -29.92 -16.14 5.32
N LYS A 334 -30.40 -15.28 4.40
CA LYS A 334 -29.74 -14.98 3.12
C LYS A 334 -28.75 -13.81 3.22
N LYS A 335 -28.77 -13.04 4.32
CA LYS A 335 -27.90 -11.89 4.57
C LYS A 335 -27.33 -11.98 5.97
N SER A 336 -26.03 -12.21 6.07
CA SER A 336 -25.30 -12.26 7.33
C SER A 336 -24.06 -11.39 7.26
N THR A 337 -23.86 -10.54 8.25
CA THR A 337 -22.65 -9.75 8.40
C THR A 337 -21.73 -10.50 9.34
N LEU A 338 -20.55 -10.89 8.85
CA LEU A 338 -19.53 -11.49 9.71
C LEU A 338 -18.82 -10.37 10.48
N THR A 339 -18.33 -10.69 11.66
CA THR A 339 -17.55 -9.78 12.50
C THR A 339 -16.53 -10.59 13.27
N LEU A 340 -15.33 -10.05 13.39
CA LEU A 340 -14.24 -10.64 14.16
C LEU A 340 -14.21 -10.10 15.58
N GLU A 341 -13.78 -10.95 16.52
CA GLU A 341 -13.37 -10.53 17.85
C GLU A 341 -12.23 -11.43 18.33
N LEU A 342 -11.28 -10.84 19.04
CA LEU A 342 -10.28 -11.60 19.79
C LEU A 342 -10.96 -12.27 20.99
N LYS A 343 -11.03 -13.60 20.94
CA LYS A 343 -11.54 -14.45 22.01
C LYS A 343 -10.96 -14.03 23.36
N ARG A 344 -11.82 -13.67 24.32
CA ARG A 344 -11.43 -13.69 25.73
C ARG A 344 -11.16 -15.15 26.10
N ILE A 345 -9.89 -15.47 26.41
CA ILE A 345 -9.50 -16.76 26.98
C ILE A 345 -9.62 -16.68 28.49
#